data_AF-A0A5F2GVB6-F1
#
_entry.id   AF-A0A5F2GVB6-F1
#
_cell.length_a   1.000
_cell.length_b   1.000
_cell.length_c   1.000
_cell.angle_alpha   90.00
_cell.angle_beta   90.00
_cell.angle_gamma   90.00
#
_symmetry.space_group_name_H-M   'P 1'
#
loop_
_entity.id
_entity.type
_entity.pdbx_description
1 polymer ?
#
loop_
_entity_poly.entity_id
_entity_poly.type
_entity_poly.pdbx_seq_one_letter_code
_entity_poly.pdbx_strand_id
1 'polypeptide(L)'
;MATTSEVEVGMAAIAQRLSDQRQVMIKVKANASVASTALAAIPNDFADVIATVNAFGTSNAYEAAVKAQLAKMTAEFTALKSKADAVAAVDLNS
;
A
#
# COMPACT_ATOMS: atom_id res chain seq x y z
N MET A 1 41.78 18.73 -1.48
CA MET A 1 40.79 18.80 -2.59
C MET A 1 40.87 17.49 -3.34
N ALA A 2 39.74 16.95 -3.80
CA ALA A 2 39.75 15.77 -4.67
C ALA A 2 40.39 16.13 -6.02
N THR A 3 41.15 15.20 -6.58
CA THR A 3 41.66 15.25 -7.95
C THR A 3 40.53 15.06 -8.96
N THR A 4 40.74 15.47 -10.21
CA THR A 4 39.74 15.28 -11.29
C THR A 4 39.31 13.82 -11.45
N SER A 5 40.25 12.88 -11.39
CA SER A 5 39.96 11.44 -11.48
C SER A 5 39.14 10.93 -10.29
N GLU A 6 39.40 11.43 -9.08
CA GLU A 6 38.59 11.08 -7.90
C GLU A 6 37.17 11.63 -8.01
N VAL A 7 37.01 12.81 -8.61
CA VAL A 7 35.70 13.39 -8.91
C VAL A 7 34.94 12.53 -9.94
N GLU A 8 35.57 12.12 -11.04
CA GLU A 8 34.94 11.29 -12.07
C GLU A 8 34.49 9.92 -11.53
N VAL A 9 35.36 9.24 -10.78
CA VAL A 9 35.02 7.97 -10.12
C VAL A 9 33.90 8.16 -9.10
N GLY A 10 33.95 9.24 -8.31
CA GLY A 10 32.89 9.59 -7.36
C GLY A 10 31.54 9.82 -8.04
N MET A 11 31.52 10.57 -9.14
CA MET A 11 30.30 10.82 -9.92
C MET A 11 29.72 9.54 -10.52
N ALA A 12 30.57 8.64 -11.05
CA ALA A 12 30.13 7.34 -11.56
C ALA A 12 29.50 6.49 -10.46
N ALA A 13 30.10 6.47 -9.26
CA ALA A 13 29.55 5.75 -8.11
C ALA A 13 28.21 6.32 -7.64
N ILE A 14 28.05 7.65 -7.65
CA ILE A 14 26.78 8.31 -7.34
C ILE A 14 25.71 7.94 -8.38
N ALA A 15 26.04 8.02 -9.67
CA ALA A 15 25.12 7.67 -10.75
C ALA A 15 24.62 6.22 -10.63
N GLN A 16 25.52 5.28 -10.32
CA GLN A 16 25.15 3.88 -10.10
C GLN A 16 24.19 3.75 -8.92
N ARG A 17 24.49 4.38 -7.77
CA ARG A 17 23.61 4.34 -6.59
C ARG A 17 22.22 4.90 -6.90
N LEU A 18 22.13 6.00 -7.64
CA LEU A 18 20.85 6.58 -8.06
C LEU A 18 20.06 5.61 -8.96
N SER A 19 20.72 4.96 -9.91
CA SER A 19 20.11 3.94 -10.76
C SER A 19 19.56 2.77 -9.94
N ASP A 20 20.35 2.24 -9.00
CA ASP A 20 19.96 1.13 -8.14
C ASP A 20 18.74 1.48 -7.28
N GLN A 21 18.74 2.68 -6.67
CA GLN A 21 17.60 3.13 -5.85
C GLN A 21 16.36 3.43 -6.69
N ARG A 22 16.49 3.93 -7.92
CA ARG A 22 15.34 4.09 -8.83
C ARG A 22 14.67 2.73 -9.11
N GLN A 23 15.44 1.66 -9.28
CA GLN A 23 14.90 0.31 -9.43
C GLN A 23 14.17 -0.19 -8.17
N VAL A 24 14.67 0.15 -6.97
CA VAL A 24 13.97 -0.14 -5.72
C VAL A 24 12.62 0.58 -5.68
N MET A 25 12.59 1.86 -6.03
CA MET A 25 11.35 2.65 -6.02
C MET A 25 10.32 2.13 -7.03
N ILE A 26 10.76 1.67 -8.21
CA ILE A 26 9.88 1.02 -9.19
C ILE A 26 9.23 -0.24 -8.59
N LYS A 27 9.99 -1.06 -7.87
CA LYS A 27 9.44 -2.25 -7.18
C LYS A 27 8.45 -1.87 -6.08
N VAL A 28 8.75 -0.85 -5.28
CA VAL A 28 7.84 -0.34 -4.24
C VAL A 28 6.52 0.11 -4.86
N LYS A 29 6.57 0.87 -5.96
CA LYS A 29 5.39 1.30 -6.71
C LYS A 29 4.56 0.11 -7.21
N ALA A 30 5.21 -0.89 -7.81
CA ALA A 30 4.53 -2.09 -8.30
C ALA A 30 3.85 -2.87 -7.16
N ASN A 31 4.56 -3.08 -6.04
CA ASN A 31 4.00 -3.76 -4.87
C ASN A 31 2.82 -3.01 -4.26
N ALA A 32 2.88 -1.67 -4.21
CA ALA A 32 1.78 -0.84 -3.74
C ALA A 32 0.55 -0.96 -4.66
N SER A 33 0.75 -1.02 -5.98
CA SER A 33 -0.34 -1.26 -6.93
C SER A 33 -1.00 -2.63 -6.71
N VAL A 34 -0.20 -3.68 -6.50
CA VAL A 34 -0.72 -5.03 -6.19
C VAL A 34 -1.51 -5.03 -4.88
N ALA A 35 -0.97 -4.39 -3.83
CA ALA A 35 -1.65 -4.26 -2.55
C ALA A 35 -2.98 -3.50 -2.66
N SER A 36 -3.02 -2.40 -3.43
CA SER A 36 -4.26 -1.66 -3.65
C SER A 36 -5.34 -2.52 -4.32
N THR A 37 -4.97 -3.27 -5.35
CA THR A 37 -5.90 -4.20 -6.03
C THR A 37 -6.41 -5.28 -5.08
N ALA A 38 -5.54 -5.89 -4.27
CA ALA A 38 -5.94 -6.90 -3.30
C ALA A 38 -6.91 -6.34 -2.25
N LEU A 39 -6.66 -5.13 -1.74
CA LEU A 39 -7.54 -4.47 -0.77
C LEU A 39 -8.89 -4.08 -1.40
N ALA A 40 -8.90 -3.70 -2.69
CA ALA A 40 -10.13 -3.39 -3.42
C ALA A 40 -11.03 -4.61 -3.63
N ALA A 41 -10.47 -5.82 -3.60
CA ALA A 41 -11.21 -7.06 -3.79
C ALA A 41 -11.99 -7.50 -2.54
N ILE A 42 -11.58 -7.07 -1.34
CA ILE A 42 -12.17 -7.49 -0.05
C ILE A 42 -13.71 -7.42 -0.02
N PRO A 43 -14.38 -6.32 -0.45
CA PRO A 43 -15.84 -6.25 -0.42
C PRO A 43 -16.54 -7.31 -1.27
N ASN A 44 -15.90 -7.75 -2.36
CA ASN A 44 -16.44 -8.74 -3.27
C ASN A 44 -16.11 -10.16 -2.80
N ASP A 45 -14.84 -10.41 -2.47
CA ASP A 45 -14.37 -11.74 -2.06
C ASP A 45 -15.03 -12.23 -0.75
N PHE A 46 -15.46 -11.30 0.10
CA PHE A 46 -16.12 -11.59 1.38
C PHE A 46 -17.56 -11.06 1.45
N ALA A 47 -18.23 -10.85 0.31
CA ALA A 47 -19.56 -10.27 0.23
C ALA A 47 -20.59 -10.99 1.13
N ASP A 48 -20.59 -12.32 1.16
CA ASP A 48 -21.53 -13.12 1.97
C ASP A 48 -21.31 -12.92 3.48
N VAL A 49 -20.05 -12.85 3.92
CA VAL A 49 -19.68 -12.60 5.32
C VAL A 49 -20.11 -11.18 5.72
N ILE A 50 -19.81 -10.21 4.87
CA ILE A 50 -20.18 -8.80 5.07
C ILE A 50 -21.71 -8.67 5.17
N ALA A 51 -22.46 -9.31 4.26
CA ALA A 51 -23.92 -9.29 4.26
C ALA A 51 -24.50 -9.92 5.53
N THR A 52 -23.96 -11.08 5.94
CA THR A 52 -24.37 -11.77 7.17
C THR A 52 -24.16 -10.89 8.40
N VAL A 53 -22.97 -10.30 8.56
CA VAL A 53 -22.67 -9.44 9.69
C VAL A 53 -23.51 -8.16 9.68
N ASN A 54 -23.77 -7.58 8.50
CA ASN A 54 -24.62 -6.40 8.38
C ASN A 54 -26.08 -6.69 8.76
N ALA A 55 -26.56 -7.91 8.54
CA ALA A 55 -27.90 -8.37 8.92
C ALA A 55 -28.07 -8.62 10.42
N PHE A 56 -26.99 -8.78 11.19
CA PHE A 56 -27.05 -9.00 12.64
C PHE A 56 -27.80 -7.88 13.38
N GLY A 57 -28.52 -8.24 14.45
CA GLY A 57 -29.19 -7.28 15.30
C GLY A 57 -28.23 -6.57 16.26
N THR A 58 -28.77 -5.72 17.13
CA THR A 58 -28.00 -5.05 18.19
C THR A 58 -28.33 -5.56 19.60
N SER A 59 -29.31 -6.46 19.72
CA SER A 59 -29.78 -6.97 21.01
C SER A 59 -28.88 -8.05 21.60
N ASN A 60 -28.11 -8.74 20.75
CA ASN A 60 -27.12 -9.72 21.17
C ASN A 60 -25.74 -9.06 21.22
N ALA A 61 -25.06 -9.17 22.36
CA ALA A 61 -23.75 -8.56 22.58
C ALA A 61 -22.67 -9.07 21.60
N TYR A 62 -22.73 -10.35 21.22
CA TYR A 62 -21.81 -10.92 20.23
C TYR A 62 -22.02 -10.29 18.84
N GLU A 63 -23.27 -10.26 18.39
CA GLU A 63 -23.66 -9.67 17.10
C GLU A 63 -23.23 -8.20 16.99
N ALA A 64 -23.48 -7.41 18.05
CA ALA A 64 -23.04 -6.02 18.11
C ALA A 64 -21.52 -5.88 18.06
N ALA A 65 -20.77 -6.74 18.76
CA ALA A 65 -19.31 -6.73 18.76
C ALA A 65 -18.73 -7.08 17.38
N VAL A 66 -19.29 -8.08 16.68
CA VAL A 66 -18.86 -8.47 15.34
C VAL A 66 -19.17 -7.36 14.33
N LYS A 67 -20.32 -6.69 14.42
CA LYS A 67 -20.62 -5.49 13.62
C LYS A 67 -19.59 -4.37 13.83
N ALA A 68 -19.25 -4.09 15.08
CA ALA A 68 -18.23 -3.08 15.40
C ALA A 68 -16.85 -3.48 14.86
N GLN A 69 -16.50 -4.77 14.88
CA GLN A 69 -15.25 -5.28 14.32
C GLN A 69 -15.22 -5.15 12.80
N LEU A 70 -16.31 -5.50 12.10
CA LEU A 70 -16.41 -5.30 10.66
C LEU A 70 -16.22 -3.83 10.29
N ALA A 71 -16.90 -2.91 10.99
CA ALA A 71 -16.75 -1.48 10.74
C ALA A 71 -15.29 -0.98 10.91
N LYS A 72 -14.58 -1.49 11.93
CA LYS A 72 -13.15 -1.19 12.13
C LYS A 72 -12.29 -1.71 10.97
N MET A 73 -12.49 -2.97 10.58
CA MET A 73 -11.76 -3.57 9.45
C MET A 73 -12.04 -2.84 8.14
N THR A 74 -13.28 -2.40 7.91
CA THR A 74 -13.66 -1.59 6.74
C THR A 74 -12.91 -0.27 6.70
N ALA A 75 -12.84 0.44 7.83
CA ALA A 75 -12.07 1.68 7.93
C ALA A 75 -10.57 1.42 7.69
N GLU A 76 -10.03 0.35 8.26
CA GLU A 76 -8.62 -0.01 8.13
C GLU A 76 -8.22 -0.34 6.69
N PHE A 77 -8.96 -1.22 5.99
CA PHE A 77 -8.61 -1.57 4.62
C PHE A 77 -8.78 -0.38 3.68
N THR A 78 -9.78 0.48 3.92
CA THR A 78 -10.01 1.70 3.11
C THR A 78 -8.84 2.68 3.27
N ALA A 79 -8.40 2.90 4.52
CA ALA A 79 -7.27 3.76 4.81
C ALA A 79 -5.95 3.19 4.24
N LEU A 80 -5.73 1.88 4.37
CA LEU A 80 -4.54 1.23 3.83
C LEU A 80 -4.52 1.27 2.30
N LYS A 81 -5.68 1.06 1.66
CA LYS A 81 -5.81 1.17 0.20
C LYS A 81 -5.46 2.58 -0.27
N SER A 82 -5.97 3.62 0.39
CA SER A 82 -5.64 5.00 0.04
C SER A 82 -4.14 5.29 0.11
N LYS A 83 -3.43 4.73 1.10
CA LYS A 83 -1.96 4.84 1.18
C LYS A 83 -1.27 4.08 0.05
N ALA A 84 -1.72 2.87 -0.26
CA ALA A 84 -1.20 2.07 -1.37
C ALA A 84 -1.39 2.79 -2.73
N ASP A 85 -2.56 3.38 -2.95
CA ASP A 85 -2.86 4.20 -4.13
C ASP A 85 -1.90 5.39 -4.25
N ALA A 86 -1.66 6.11 -3.15
CA ALA A 86 -0.75 7.25 -3.14
C ALA A 86 0.69 6.84 -3.51
N VAL A 87 1.18 5.71 -2.99
CA VAL A 87 2.51 5.17 -3.33
C VAL A 87 2.55 4.70 -4.79
N ALA A 88 1.50 4.03 -5.27
CA ALA A 88 1.40 3.57 -6.65
C ALA A 88 1.35 4.74 -7.65
N ALA A 89 0.83 5.90 -7.24
CA ALA A 89 0.72 7.09 -8.07
C ALA A 89 2.02 7.91 -8.18
N VAL A 90 3.05 7.64 -7.36
CA VAL A 90 4.32 8.38 -7.39
C VAL A 90 4.95 8.34 -8.78
N ASP A 91 5.31 9.50 -9.31
CA ASP A 91 6.12 9.62 -10.53
C ASP A 91 7.61 9.49 -10.18
N LEU A 92 8.31 8.61 -10.88
CA LEU A 92 9.73 8.31 -10.68
C LEU A 92 10.61 8.80 -11.84
N ASN A 93 10.01 9.48 -12.82
CA ASN A 93 10.68 10.02 -14.00
C ASN A 93 11.20 11.46 -13.81
N SER A 94 11.07 12.03 -12.61
CA SER A 94 11.68 13.32 -12.23
C SER A 94 13.19 13.20 -12.04
#